data_AF-A0A2W0BCT7-F1
#
_entry.id   AF-A0A2W0BCT7-F1
#
_cell.length_a   1.000
_cell.length_b   1.000
_cell.length_c   1.000
_cell.angle_alpha   90.00
_cell.angle_beta   90.00
_cell.angle_gamma   90.00
#
_symmetry.space_group_name_H-M   'P 1'
#
loop_
_entity.id
_entity.type
_entity.pdbx_description
1 polymer ?
#
loop_
_entity_poly.entity_id
_entity_poly.type
_entity_poly.pdbx_seq_one_letter_code
_entity_poly.pdbx_strand_id
1 'polypeptide(L)'
;MKSILRNFEFVLLLVACFSLNCAALQQSQPSARKSSAARASSSGSSTDAAFAPASANSNQEVIHAANEAAGRTPQETAVGTHAEGEGESKDEEAAFKYSSAVRGIAKITHLSLTTAYWLCVVINFAIIAVLILLAMKSNVPAMLRGRTQEIQKGIEDARRASEDAGRRLRDVEARLARLASEIDDMQKHAEAEARAEEDRIRASIDAEKHKILQAAEQEITQTVNTVRRDLQKYAADLAVAFAEKGIRVNTSSDKALVEEFTEQLAADVRRSGGS
;
A
#
# COMPACT_ATOMS: atom_id res chain seq x y z
N MET A 1 35.41 19.46 -25.73
CA MET A 1 34.38 20.40 -26.20
C MET A 1 34.88 21.38 -27.28
N LYS A 2 36.05 22.01 -27.12
CA LYS A 2 36.61 22.96 -28.11
C LYS A 2 36.86 22.40 -29.52
N SER A 3 37.12 21.10 -29.69
CA SER A 3 37.31 20.45 -30.99
C SER A 3 36.00 20.16 -31.73
N ILE A 4 34.90 19.93 -31.01
CA ILE A 4 33.59 19.61 -31.58
C ILE A 4 32.94 20.87 -32.15
N LEU A 5 33.06 22.00 -31.45
CA LEU A 5 32.61 23.31 -31.94
C LEU A 5 33.39 23.76 -33.18
N ARG A 6 34.71 23.50 -33.22
CA ARG A 6 35.57 23.89 -34.34
C ARG A 6 35.31 23.07 -35.60
N ASN A 7 34.91 21.80 -35.44
CA ASN A 7 34.50 20.95 -36.56
C ASN A 7 33.10 21.33 -37.09
N PHE A 8 32.20 21.77 -36.21
CA PHE A 8 30.89 22.26 -36.60
C PHE A 8 30.98 23.61 -37.34
N GLU A 9 31.84 24.53 -36.88
CA GLU A 9 32.16 25.76 -37.61
C GLU A 9 32.81 25.49 -38.97
N PHE A 10 33.73 24.51 -39.05
CA PHE A 10 34.37 24.17 -40.33
C PHE A 10 33.36 23.61 -41.33
N VAL A 11 32.38 22.82 -40.88
CA VAL A 11 31.28 22.28 -41.69
C VAL A 11 30.32 23.40 -42.11
N LEU A 12 29.99 24.33 -41.22
CA LEU A 12 29.15 25.50 -41.52
C LEU A 12 29.82 26.44 -42.54
N LEU A 13 31.12 26.70 -42.39
CA LEU A 13 31.92 27.49 -43.33
C LEU A 13 32.05 26.81 -44.70
N LEU A 14 32.22 25.48 -44.74
CA LEU A 14 32.29 24.73 -45.99
C LEU A 14 30.96 24.77 -46.76
N VAL A 15 29.84 24.63 -46.04
CA VAL A 15 28.48 24.74 -46.62
C VAL A 15 28.18 26.17 -47.06
N ALA A 16 28.58 27.18 -46.28
CA ALA A 16 28.41 28.59 -46.63
C ALA A 16 29.24 28.99 -47.86
N CYS A 17 30.51 28.58 -47.96
CA CYS A 17 31.36 28.82 -49.13
C CYS A 17 30.80 28.14 -50.39
N PHE A 18 30.18 26.97 -50.26
CA PHE A 18 29.54 26.27 -51.38
C PHE A 18 28.27 27.01 -51.86
N SER A 19 27.50 27.60 -50.93
CA SER A 19 26.32 28.43 -51.26
C SER A 19 26.68 29.77 -51.91
N LEU A 20 27.78 30.43 -51.48
CA LEU A 20 28.26 31.68 -52.09
C LEU A 20 28.79 31.47 -53.52
N ASN A 21 29.42 30.33 -53.79
CA ASN A 21 29.91 29.99 -55.13
C ASN A 21 28.76 29.69 -56.12
N CYS A 22 27.57 29.34 -55.60
CA CYS A 22 26.36 29.12 -56.39
C CYS A 22 25.59 30.42 -56.69
N ALA A 23 25.67 31.43 -55.83
CA ALA A 23 24.99 32.72 -56.03
C ALA A 23 25.69 33.63 -57.05
N ALA A 24 27.01 33.50 -57.23
CA ALA A 24 27.80 34.37 -58.11
C ALA A 24 27.57 34.15 -59.63
N LEU A 25 26.88 33.08 -60.05
CA LEU A 25 26.60 32.78 -61.47
C LEU A 25 25.16 33.10 -61.93
N GLN A 26 24.27 33.57 -61.03
CA GLN A 26 22.86 33.82 -61.32
C GLN A 26 22.56 35.32 -61.52
N GLN A 27 23.32 36.01 -62.37
CA GLN A 27 23.09 37.43 -62.63
C GLN A 27 23.31 37.82 -64.10
N SER A 28 22.50 37.26 -65.02
CA SER A 28 22.34 37.85 -66.36
C SER A 28 20.97 37.55 -67.03
N GLN A 29 19.97 38.38 -66.67
CA GLN A 29 18.90 38.97 -67.50
C GLN A 29 17.77 38.10 -68.12
N PRO A 30 16.61 38.66 -68.56
CA PRO A 30 15.94 39.95 -68.25
C PRO A 30 14.43 39.80 -67.88
N SER A 31 13.82 40.94 -67.53
CA SER A 31 12.45 41.16 -67.03
C SER A 31 11.40 41.41 -68.13
N ALA A 32 10.17 40.90 -67.95
CA ALA A 32 8.91 41.40 -68.56
C ALA A 32 7.70 40.89 -67.74
N ARG A 33 7.23 41.56 -66.68
CA ARG A 33 6.29 42.71 -66.59
C ARG A 33 4.79 42.37 -66.78
N LYS A 34 4.10 42.31 -65.62
CA LYS A 34 2.78 42.85 -65.23
C LYS A 34 1.55 42.67 -66.14
N SER A 35 0.52 42.07 -65.56
CA SER A 35 -0.88 42.57 -65.40
C SER A 35 -1.63 41.50 -64.58
N SER A 36 -2.49 41.73 -63.57
CA SER A 36 -3.18 42.91 -63.05
C SER A 36 -3.84 42.55 -61.70
N ALA A 37 -3.66 43.44 -60.72
CA ALA A 37 -4.69 44.06 -59.87
C ALA A 37 -5.65 43.16 -59.06
N ALA A 38 -5.51 43.09 -57.73
CA ALA A 38 -5.97 44.07 -56.74
C ALA A 38 -7.43 43.86 -56.29
N ARG A 39 -7.61 43.46 -55.02
CA ARG A 39 -8.52 44.17 -54.11
C ARG A 39 -8.16 43.91 -52.66
N ALA A 40 -8.02 45.01 -51.92
CA ALA A 40 -7.75 45.06 -50.50
C ALA A 40 -9.05 45.24 -49.69
N SER A 41 -8.86 45.11 -48.37
CA SER A 41 -9.64 45.60 -47.23
C SER A 41 -10.93 44.87 -46.84
N SER A 42 -10.94 44.33 -45.62
CA SER A 42 -11.57 45.01 -44.47
C SER A 42 -11.37 44.27 -43.14
N SER A 43 -11.07 45.06 -42.08
CA SER A 43 -11.49 44.92 -40.66
C SER A 43 -11.25 43.60 -39.91
N GLY A 44 -10.59 43.52 -38.76
CA GLY A 44 -10.49 44.51 -37.68
C GLY A 44 -11.60 44.33 -36.63
N SER A 45 -11.22 43.73 -35.49
CA SER A 45 -11.71 43.96 -34.11
C SER A 45 -12.43 42.81 -33.37
N SER A 46 -11.73 42.35 -32.32
CA SER A 46 -12.16 42.07 -30.93
C SER A 46 -13.51 41.41 -30.64
N THR A 47 -13.47 40.34 -29.85
CA THR A 47 -13.97 40.40 -28.46
C THR A 47 -13.47 39.22 -27.63
N ASP A 48 -12.78 39.56 -26.55
CA ASP A 48 -12.57 38.73 -25.36
C ASP A 48 -13.89 38.54 -24.60
N ALA A 49 -14.13 37.32 -24.11
CA ALA A 49 -14.86 37.02 -22.86
C ALA A 49 -14.63 35.52 -22.58
N ALA A 50 -13.66 35.15 -21.75
CA ALA A 50 -13.73 35.08 -20.28
C ALA A 50 -14.26 33.74 -19.74
N PHE A 51 -13.54 33.27 -18.72
CA PHE A 51 -13.98 32.41 -17.60
C PHE A 51 -13.67 30.90 -17.65
N ALA A 52 -12.54 30.54 -17.01
CA ALA A 52 -12.45 29.39 -16.10
C ALA A 52 -13.00 29.83 -14.72
N PRO A 53 -13.38 28.95 -13.75
CA PRO A 53 -12.80 27.62 -13.50
C PRO A 53 -13.76 26.54 -12.91
N ALA A 54 -13.17 25.39 -12.54
CA ALA A 54 -13.49 24.52 -11.39
C ALA A 54 -14.06 23.10 -11.64
N SER A 55 -13.23 22.14 -11.19
CA SER A 55 -13.51 20.96 -10.35
C SER A 55 -14.51 19.87 -10.74
N ALA A 56 -13.94 18.66 -10.80
CA ALA A 56 -14.35 17.44 -10.09
C ALA A 56 -15.78 16.88 -10.27
N ASN A 57 -15.86 15.70 -10.88
CA ASN A 57 -16.16 14.41 -10.23
C ASN A 57 -17.06 13.50 -11.09
N SER A 58 -16.75 12.20 -11.00
CA SER A 58 -17.56 11.00 -11.25
C SER A 58 -18.92 11.15 -11.94
N ASN A 59 -19.11 10.46 -13.07
CA ASN A 59 -20.02 9.31 -13.09
C ASN A 59 -19.83 8.47 -14.34
N GLN A 60 -19.50 7.21 -14.07
CA GLN A 60 -19.59 6.08 -14.96
C GLN A 60 -21.06 5.71 -15.09
N GLU A 61 -21.63 5.84 -16.29
CA GLU A 61 -22.86 5.14 -16.62
C GLU A 61 -22.75 4.52 -18.01
N VAL A 62 -23.16 3.26 -18.04
CA VAL A 62 -22.95 2.24 -19.04
C VAL A 62 -23.92 2.45 -20.20
N ILE A 63 -23.42 2.56 -21.44
CA ILE A 63 -24.18 2.18 -22.62
C ILE A 63 -23.29 1.30 -23.50
N HIS A 64 -23.66 0.03 -23.54
CA HIS A 64 -23.18 -0.96 -24.50
C HIS A 64 -23.62 -0.55 -25.92
N ALA A 65 -22.66 -0.43 -26.83
CA ALA A 65 -22.89 -0.60 -28.26
C ALA A 65 -21.65 -1.26 -28.86
N ALA A 66 -21.83 -2.51 -29.29
CA ALA A 66 -20.84 -3.26 -30.02
C ALA A 66 -20.55 -2.57 -31.36
N ASN A 67 -19.28 -2.26 -31.61
CA ASN A 67 -18.77 -2.08 -32.97
C ASN A 67 -17.32 -2.56 -32.99
N GLU A 68 -17.15 -3.85 -33.26
CA GLU A 68 -15.90 -4.40 -33.78
C GLU A 68 -15.69 -3.86 -35.19
N ALA A 69 -14.81 -2.87 -35.35
CA ALA A 69 -14.15 -2.63 -36.63
C ALA A 69 -12.91 -1.74 -36.46
N ALA A 70 -11.89 -2.06 -37.27
CA ALA A 70 -10.73 -1.23 -37.60
C ALA A 70 -9.44 -1.43 -36.78
N GLY A 71 -9.00 -2.68 -36.67
CA GLY A 71 -7.59 -3.01 -36.83
C GLY A 71 -7.32 -3.48 -38.26
N ARG A 72 -6.77 -2.62 -39.13
CA ARG A 72 -6.08 -3.03 -40.36
C ARG A 72 -4.91 -2.09 -40.65
N THR A 73 -3.72 -2.64 -40.53
CA THR A 73 -2.60 -2.38 -41.45
C THR A 73 -2.25 -3.74 -42.09
N PRO A 74 -1.47 -3.83 -43.17
CA PRO A 74 -1.12 -2.86 -44.22
C PRO A 74 -1.52 -3.36 -45.63
N GLN A 75 -1.67 -2.43 -46.55
CA GLN A 75 -1.95 -2.66 -47.96
C GLN A 75 -0.70 -3.17 -48.69
N GLU A 76 -0.72 -4.45 -49.07
CA GLU A 76 0.13 -5.03 -50.12
C GLU A 76 -0.66 -4.96 -51.43
N THR A 77 -0.20 -4.16 -52.38
CA THR A 77 -0.74 -4.14 -53.74
C THR A 77 0.42 -4.25 -54.72
N ALA A 78 0.63 -5.48 -55.20
CA ALA A 78 1.27 -5.77 -56.46
C ALA A 78 0.17 -5.88 -57.54
N VAL A 79 0.42 -5.23 -58.70
CA VAL A 79 0.12 -5.63 -60.09
C VAL A 79 -1.32 -6.08 -60.40
N GLY A 80 -2.06 -5.59 -61.39
CA GLY A 80 -1.89 -4.72 -62.55
C GLY A 80 -3.29 -4.67 -63.20
N THR A 81 -3.70 -3.64 -63.94
CA THR A 81 -3.66 -3.61 -65.40
C THR A 81 -4.41 -2.35 -65.80
N HIS A 82 -3.75 -1.40 -66.47
CA HIS A 82 -4.44 -0.41 -67.28
C HIS A 82 -3.69 -0.24 -68.59
N ALA A 83 -4.48 -0.39 -69.65
CA ALA A 83 -4.12 -0.37 -71.04
C ALA A 83 -3.63 1.01 -71.51
N GLU A 84 -2.98 0.95 -72.67
CA GLU A 84 -2.11 1.90 -73.34
C GLU A 84 -2.74 3.23 -73.77
N GLY A 85 -1.87 4.23 -73.93
CA GLY A 85 -2.13 5.53 -74.57
C GLY A 85 -0.86 6.37 -74.58
N GLU A 86 -0.16 6.34 -75.71
CA GLU A 86 1.18 6.89 -75.98
C GLU A 86 1.26 8.42 -75.99
N GLY A 87 2.46 8.98 -75.78
CA GLY A 87 2.76 10.39 -76.04
C GLY A 87 4.07 10.89 -75.41
N GLU A 88 5.12 10.93 -76.22
CA GLU A 88 6.51 11.32 -75.91
C GLU A 88 6.70 12.76 -75.35
N SER A 89 7.71 12.94 -74.50
CA SER A 89 8.66 14.09 -74.58
C SER A 89 9.82 13.91 -73.59
N LYS A 90 10.93 13.40 -74.11
CA LYS A 90 12.22 13.25 -73.43
C LYS A 90 12.99 14.57 -73.46
N ASP A 91 12.64 15.60 -72.68
CA ASP A 91 13.35 16.89 -72.84
C ASP A 91 13.70 17.69 -71.57
N GLU A 92 13.39 17.21 -70.36
CA GLU A 92 13.78 17.95 -69.13
C GLU A 92 15.16 17.57 -68.57
N GLU A 93 15.70 16.40 -68.96
CA GLU A 93 17.02 15.93 -68.52
C GLU A 93 18.19 16.51 -69.36
N ALA A 94 17.88 17.14 -70.50
CA ALA A 94 18.86 17.74 -71.40
C ALA A 94 19.21 19.19 -71.03
N ALA A 95 18.33 19.89 -70.29
CA ALA A 95 18.51 21.31 -69.94
C ALA A 95 19.56 21.52 -68.83
N PHE A 96 19.74 20.57 -67.91
CA PHE A 96 20.75 20.67 -66.84
C PHE A 96 22.16 20.23 -67.26
N LYS A 97 22.30 19.45 -68.35
CA LYS A 97 23.61 18.94 -68.84
C LYS A 97 24.47 20.02 -69.54
N TYR A 98 23.92 21.20 -69.82
CA TYR A 98 24.60 22.27 -70.57
C TYR A 98 24.59 23.66 -69.89
N SER A 99 24.50 23.71 -68.56
CA SER A 99 24.71 24.96 -67.81
C SER A 99 26.10 25.57 -68.06
N SER A 100 26.19 26.89 -68.06
CA SER A 100 27.40 27.69 -68.33
C SER A 100 28.58 27.36 -67.40
N ALA A 101 28.32 26.86 -66.19
CA ALA A 101 29.35 26.34 -65.27
C ALA A 101 30.02 25.05 -65.80
N VAL A 102 29.22 24.18 -66.44
CA VAL A 102 29.68 22.90 -67.01
C VAL A 102 30.41 23.13 -68.34
N ARG A 103 30.05 24.20 -69.08
CA ARG A 103 30.71 24.59 -70.34
C ARG A 103 32.07 25.28 -70.14
N GLY A 104 32.31 25.88 -68.97
CA GLY A 104 33.62 26.48 -68.63
C GLY A 104 34.70 25.43 -68.34
N ILE A 105 34.32 24.34 -67.66
CA ILE A 105 35.23 23.22 -67.37
C ILE A 105 35.49 22.38 -68.62
N ALA A 106 34.50 22.29 -69.53
CA ALA A 106 34.59 21.60 -70.83
C ALA A 106 35.77 22.00 -71.71
N LYS A 107 36.15 23.27 -71.67
CA LYS A 107 37.08 23.87 -72.64
C LYS A 107 38.55 23.75 -72.23
N ILE A 108 38.82 23.48 -70.96
CA ILE A 108 40.17 23.41 -70.40
C ILE A 108 40.66 21.96 -70.26
N THR A 109 39.75 21.01 -70.06
CA THR A 109 40.05 19.58 -69.99
C THR A 109 39.42 18.89 -71.18
N HIS A 110 40.22 18.48 -72.15
CA HIS A 110 39.77 17.80 -73.38
C HIS A 110 39.29 16.35 -73.10
N LEU A 111 38.33 16.16 -72.17
CA LEU A 111 37.72 14.87 -71.79
C LEU A 111 36.32 15.09 -71.15
N SER A 112 35.42 14.13 -71.35
CA SER A 112 33.95 14.13 -71.17
C SER A 112 33.33 14.88 -69.97
N LEU A 113 32.44 15.83 -70.29
CA LEU A 113 31.56 16.59 -69.37
C LEU A 113 30.73 15.73 -68.41
N THR A 114 30.25 14.59 -68.90
CA THR A 114 29.47 13.64 -68.11
C THR A 114 30.30 13.02 -66.98
N THR A 115 31.59 12.81 -67.20
CA THR A 115 32.50 12.18 -66.23
C THR A 115 32.88 13.14 -65.11
N ALA A 116 33.11 14.43 -65.43
CA ALA A 116 33.40 15.45 -64.41
C ALA A 116 32.20 15.68 -63.47
N TYR A 117 30.98 15.68 -64.01
CA TYR A 117 29.75 15.78 -63.22
C TYR A 117 29.59 14.59 -62.26
N TRP A 118 29.69 13.35 -62.79
CA TRP A 118 29.61 12.14 -61.96
C TRP A 118 30.71 12.08 -60.89
N LEU A 119 31.93 12.53 -61.21
CA LEU A 119 33.02 12.58 -60.24
C LEU A 119 32.74 13.55 -59.09
N CYS A 120 32.20 14.74 -59.39
CA CYS A 120 31.83 15.72 -58.37
C CYS A 120 30.70 15.18 -57.46
N VAL A 121 29.70 14.51 -58.02
CA VAL A 121 28.61 13.87 -57.26
C VAL A 121 29.14 12.76 -56.36
N VAL A 122 30.02 11.89 -56.87
CA VAL A 122 30.65 10.81 -56.08
C VAL A 122 31.50 11.37 -54.94
N ILE A 123 32.27 12.44 -55.18
CA ILE A 123 33.07 13.09 -54.15
C ILE A 123 32.17 13.73 -53.08
N ASN A 124 31.09 14.42 -53.47
CA ASN A 124 30.15 15.01 -52.52
C ASN A 124 29.46 13.93 -51.67
N PHE A 125 29.01 12.85 -52.30
CA PHE A 125 28.44 11.70 -51.61
C PHE A 125 29.44 11.05 -50.66
N ALA A 126 30.71 10.89 -51.07
CA ALA A 126 31.77 10.36 -50.22
C ALA A 126 32.02 11.26 -49.00
N ILE A 127 32.01 12.60 -49.16
CA ILE A 127 32.15 13.55 -48.05
C ILE A 127 30.99 13.40 -47.06
N ILE A 128 29.74 13.33 -47.55
CA ILE A 128 28.54 13.15 -46.70
C ILE A 128 28.58 11.78 -46.01
N ALA A 129 28.94 10.71 -46.72
CA ALA A 129 29.05 9.37 -46.17
C ALA A 129 30.10 9.29 -45.05
N VAL A 130 31.28 9.90 -45.25
CA VAL A 130 32.32 9.97 -44.22
C VAL A 130 31.85 10.76 -43.00
N LEU A 131 31.10 11.86 -43.20
CA LEU A 131 30.55 12.66 -42.11
C LEU A 131 29.50 11.88 -41.30
N ILE A 132 28.62 11.14 -41.97
CA ILE A 132 27.64 10.25 -41.33
C ILE A 132 28.35 9.13 -40.56
N LEU A 133 29.34 8.48 -41.15
CA LEU A 133 30.10 7.41 -40.48
C LEU A 133 30.84 7.90 -39.23
N LEU A 134 31.41 9.11 -39.27
CA LEU A 134 32.05 9.74 -38.11
C LEU A 134 31.03 10.04 -36.99
N ALA A 135 29.85 10.57 -37.36
CA ALA A 135 28.77 10.83 -36.41
C ALA A 135 28.21 9.54 -35.78
N MET A 136 27.97 8.50 -36.59
CA MET A 136 27.50 7.20 -36.13
C MET A 136 28.51 6.52 -35.21
N LYS A 137 29.80 6.55 -35.56
CA LYS A 137 30.87 5.96 -34.74
C LYS A 137 30.95 6.59 -33.35
N SER A 138 30.61 7.86 -33.21
CA SER A 138 30.60 8.56 -31.91
C SER A 138 29.31 8.30 -31.12
N ASN A 139 28.15 8.36 -31.77
CA ASN A 139 26.86 8.42 -31.06
C ASN A 139 26.25 7.04 -30.75
N VAL A 140 26.41 6.06 -31.63
CA VAL A 140 25.86 4.71 -31.47
C VAL A 140 26.43 3.97 -30.24
N PRO A 141 27.77 3.91 -30.01
CA PRO A 141 28.29 3.17 -28.86
C PRO A 141 27.92 3.83 -27.53
N ALA A 142 27.71 5.14 -27.48
CA ALA A 142 27.27 5.83 -26.26
C ALA A 142 25.83 5.44 -25.87
N MET A 143 24.91 5.38 -26.84
CA MET A 143 23.52 4.98 -26.59
C MET A 143 23.40 3.51 -26.20
N LEU A 144 24.13 2.61 -26.88
CA LEU A 144 24.11 1.18 -26.54
C LEU A 144 24.72 0.91 -25.16
N ARG A 145 25.82 1.59 -24.80
CA ARG A 145 26.41 1.49 -23.45
C ARG A 145 25.43 1.93 -22.36
N GLY A 146 24.68 3.01 -22.57
CA GLY A 146 23.63 3.45 -21.64
C GLY A 146 22.57 2.38 -21.41
N ARG A 147 22.05 1.79 -22.50
CA ARG A 147 21.08 0.68 -22.42
C ARG A 147 21.66 -0.56 -21.73
N THR A 148 22.91 -0.93 -22.03
CA THR A 148 23.58 -2.07 -21.39
C THR A 148 23.78 -1.83 -19.89
N GLN A 149 24.16 -0.62 -19.48
CA GLN A 149 24.29 -0.25 -18.07
C GLN A 149 22.93 -0.29 -17.35
N GLU A 150 21.86 0.18 -17.99
CA GLU A 150 20.51 0.12 -17.44
C GLU A 150 20.03 -1.32 -17.26
N ILE A 151 20.26 -2.20 -18.25
CA ILE A 151 19.91 -3.62 -18.15
C ILE A 151 20.72 -4.30 -17.04
N GLN A 152 22.03 -4.05 -16.96
CA GLN A 152 22.88 -4.60 -15.90
C GLN A 152 22.40 -4.12 -14.52
N LYS A 153 22.07 -2.83 -14.39
CA LYS A 153 21.49 -2.27 -13.17
C LYS A 153 20.15 -2.92 -12.84
N GLY A 154 19.28 -3.11 -13.82
CA GLY A 154 17.99 -3.79 -13.62
C GLY A 154 18.13 -5.23 -13.14
N ILE A 155 19.09 -5.98 -13.68
CA ILE A 155 19.40 -7.35 -13.24
C ILE A 155 19.98 -7.36 -11.82
N GLU A 156 20.91 -6.46 -11.52
CA GLU A 156 21.50 -6.30 -10.19
C GLU A 156 20.42 -5.91 -9.16
N ASP A 157 19.56 -4.95 -9.48
CA ASP A 157 18.47 -4.50 -8.61
C ASP A 157 17.43 -5.61 -8.42
N ALA A 158 17.07 -6.36 -9.47
CA ALA A 158 16.17 -7.51 -9.35
C ALA A 158 16.79 -8.62 -8.48
N ARG A 159 18.09 -8.88 -8.61
CA ARG A 159 18.82 -9.84 -7.76
C ARG A 159 18.82 -9.38 -6.30
N ARG A 160 19.12 -8.12 -6.03
CA ARG A 160 19.08 -7.54 -4.67
C ARG A 160 17.68 -7.61 -4.09
N ALA A 161 16.65 -7.29 -4.87
CA ALA A 161 15.26 -7.41 -4.44
C ALA A 161 14.88 -8.86 -4.10
N SER A 162 15.34 -9.83 -4.91
CA SER A 162 15.11 -11.26 -4.65
C SER A 162 15.83 -11.74 -3.39
N GLU A 163 17.08 -11.30 -3.18
CA GLU A 163 17.85 -11.61 -1.99
C GLU A 163 17.25 -10.99 -0.72
N ASP A 164 16.76 -9.74 -0.79
CA ASP A 164 16.08 -9.08 0.34
C ASP A 164 14.73 -9.76 0.65
N ALA A 165 13.94 -10.09 -0.38
CA ALA A 165 12.71 -10.85 -0.21
C ALA A 165 12.98 -12.21 0.44
N GLY A 166 14.02 -12.93 0.00
CA GLY A 166 14.43 -14.20 0.59
C GLY A 166 14.93 -14.05 2.04
N ARG A 167 15.61 -12.95 2.39
CA ARG A 167 15.99 -12.66 3.78
C ARG A 167 14.79 -12.41 4.66
N ARG A 168 13.84 -11.59 4.19
CA ARG A 168 12.59 -11.29 4.91
C ARG A 168 11.75 -12.55 5.12
N LEU A 169 11.65 -13.41 4.10
CA LEU A 169 10.94 -14.68 4.22
C LEU A 169 11.55 -15.55 5.33
N ARG A 170 12.88 -15.73 5.33
CA ARG A 170 13.57 -16.50 6.38
C ARG A 170 13.40 -15.90 7.78
N ASP A 171 13.40 -14.58 7.92
CA ASP A 171 13.14 -13.91 9.20
C ASP A 171 11.70 -14.17 9.67
N VAL A 172 10.72 -14.06 8.77
CA VAL A 172 9.31 -14.38 9.08
C VAL A 172 9.16 -15.86 9.46
N GLU A 173 9.76 -16.78 8.71
CA GLU A 173 9.74 -18.22 9.02
C GLU A 173 10.37 -18.50 10.39
N ALA A 174 11.50 -17.89 10.71
CA ALA A 174 12.16 -18.02 12.00
C ALA A 174 11.28 -17.48 13.14
N ARG A 175 10.60 -16.34 12.94
CA ARG A 175 9.66 -15.78 13.91
C ARG A 175 8.44 -16.69 14.09
N LEU A 176 7.89 -17.24 13.02
CA LEU A 176 6.77 -18.18 13.08
C LEU A 176 7.15 -19.47 13.82
N ALA A 177 8.34 -20.02 13.55
CA ALA A 177 8.83 -21.20 14.26
C ALA A 177 9.03 -20.92 15.76
N ARG A 178 9.56 -19.74 16.11
CA ARG A 178 9.69 -19.31 17.50
C ARG A 178 8.32 -19.16 18.18
N LEU A 179 7.37 -18.51 17.52
CA LEU A 179 6.00 -18.36 18.05
C LEU A 179 5.32 -19.72 18.23
N ALA A 180 5.52 -20.67 17.32
CA ALA A 180 5.00 -22.03 17.49
C ALA A 180 5.56 -22.72 18.74
N SER A 181 6.86 -22.55 19.01
CA SER A 181 7.48 -23.04 20.26
C SER A 181 6.94 -22.33 21.50
N GLU A 182 6.81 -21.01 21.46
CA GLU A 182 6.28 -20.22 22.59
C GLU A 182 4.81 -20.58 22.91
N ILE A 183 4.01 -20.92 21.89
CA ILE A 183 2.62 -21.39 22.08
C ILE A 183 2.60 -22.76 22.74
N ASP A 184 3.44 -23.71 22.30
CA ASP A 184 3.53 -25.04 22.91
C ASP A 184 3.98 -24.95 24.37
N ASP A 185 4.96 -24.09 24.67
CA ASP A 185 5.41 -23.83 26.03
C ASP A 185 4.29 -23.19 26.87
N MET A 186 3.58 -22.19 26.33
CA MET A 186 2.44 -21.55 27.00
C MET A 186 1.33 -22.55 27.29
N GLN A 187 1.04 -23.47 26.36
CA GLN A 187 0.01 -24.48 26.53
C GLN A 187 0.40 -25.48 27.61
N LYS A 188 1.65 -25.95 27.62
CA LYS A 188 2.19 -26.82 28.69
C LYS A 188 2.17 -26.13 30.06
N HIS A 189 2.56 -24.86 30.13
CA HIS A 189 2.50 -24.08 31.36
C HIS A 189 1.06 -23.90 31.85
N ALA A 190 0.14 -23.54 30.97
CA ALA A 190 -1.27 -23.38 31.32
C ALA A 190 -1.89 -24.70 31.80
N GLU A 191 -1.57 -25.84 31.17
CA GLU A 191 -2.04 -27.15 31.63
C GLU A 191 -1.46 -27.54 32.99
N ALA A 192 -0.17 -27.26 33.24
CA ALA A 192 0.46 -27.53 34.52
C ALA A 192 -0.11 -26.64 35.64
N GLU A 193 -0.31 -25.35 35.37
CA GLU A 193 -0.92 -24.40 36.29
C GLU A 193 -2.37 -24.74 36.57
N ALA A 194 -3.16 -25.12 35.55
CA ALA A 194 -4.53 -25.54 35.72
C ALA A 194 -4.64 -26.77 36.63
N ARG A 195 -3.79 -27.78 36.44
CA ARG A 195 -3.76 -28.97 37.32
C ARG A 195 -3.38 -28.61 38.76
N ALA A 196 -2.36 -27.78 38.94
CA ALA A 196 -1.94 -27.35 40.27
C ALA A 196 -3.03 -26.52 40.99
N GLU A 197 -3.74 -25.68 40.24
CA GLU A 197 -4.85 -24.89 40.78
C GLU A 197 -6.07 -25.75 41.08
N GLU A 198 -6.40 -26.73 40.23
CA GLU A 198 -7.44 -27.74 40.51
C GLU A 198 -7.17 -28.47 41.82
N ASP A 199 -5.93 -28.94 42.03
CA ASP A 199 -5.53 -29.62 43.27
C ASP A 199 -5.63 -28.68 44.48
N ARG A 200 -5.21 -27.41 44.34
CA ARG A 200 -5.30 -26.41 45.41
C ARG A 200 -6.75 -26.10 45.79
N ILE A 201 -7.62 -25.89 44.79
CA ILE A 201 -9.04 -25.63 44.99
C ILE A 201 -9.70 -26.83 45.65
N ARG A 202 -9.36 -28.05 45.21
CA ARG A 202 -9.92 -29.26 45.80
C ARG A 202 -9.53 -29.41 47.27
N ALA A 203 -8.26 -29.16 47.59
CA ALA A 203 -7.79 -29.17 48.97
C ALA A 203 -8.46 -28.08 49.83
N SER A 204 -8.67 -26.87 49.30
CA SER A 204 -9.39 -25.82 50.03
C SER A 204 -10.87 -26.16 50.23
N ILE A 205 -11.53 -26.73 49.22
CA ILE A 205 -12.92 -27.18 49.33
C ILE A 205 -13.06 -28.26 50.40
N ASP A 206 -12.15 -29.25 50.44
CA ASP A 206 -12.20 -30.30 51.44
C ASP A 206 -11.96 -29.74 52.86
N ALA A 207 -11.02 -28.81 53.02
CA ALA A 207 -10.80 -28.12 54.28
C ALA A 207 -12.02 -27.28 54.73
N GLU A 208 -12.63 -26.54 53.81
CA GLU A 208 -13.84 -25.76 54.08
C GLU A 208 -15.03 -26.65 54.41
N LYS A 209 -15.21 -27.76 53.69
CA LYS A 209 -16.23 -28.77 54.00
C LYS A 209 -16.08 -29.29 55.42
N HIS A 210 -14.87 -29.66 55.84
CA HIS A 210 -14.62 -30.10 57.21
C HIS A 210 -14.95 -29.01 58.24
N LYS A 211 -14.58 -27.76 57.96
CA LYS A 211 -14.89 -26.61 58.84
C LYS A 211 -16.39 -26.37 58.95
N ILE A 212 -17.13 -26.46 57.85
CA ILE A 212 -18.59 -26.30 57.83
C ILE A 212 -19.26 -27.42 58.64
N LEU A 213 -18.82 -28.67 58.49
CA LEU A 213 -19.37 -29.79 59.26
C LEU A 213 -19.12 -29.60 60.76
N GLN A 214 -17.91 -29.21 61.16
CA GLN A 214 -17.60 -28.92 62.55
C GLN A 214 -18.44 -27.77 63.12
N ALA A 215 -18.61 -26.68 62.35
CA ALA A 215 -19.45 -25.56 62.76
C ALA A 215 -20.92 -25.97 62.92
N ALA A 216 -21.44 -26.76 61.98
CA ALA A 216 -22.81 -27.29 62.04
C ALA A 216 -23.01 -28.23 63.23
N GLU A 217 -22.07 -29.13 63.52
CA GLU A 217 -22.13 -30.01 64.70
C GLU A 217 -22.13 -29.21 66.02
N GLN A 218 -21.30 -28.16 66.09
CA GLN A 218 -21.27 -27.26 67.24
C GLN A 218 -22.59 -26.50 67.40
N GLU A 219 -23.14 -25.96 66.31
CA GLU A 219 -24.42 -25.23 66.30
C GLU A 219 -25.59 -26.15 66.69
N ILE A 220 -25.64 -27.37 66.17
CA ILE A 220 -26.62 -28.38 66.55
C ILE A 220 -26.52 -28.65 68.05
N THR A 221 -25.30 -28.87 68.57
CA THR A 221 -25.10 -29.17 70.00
C THR A 221 -25.55 -28.00 70.88
N GLN A 222 -25.22 -26.77 70.49
CA GLN A 222 -25.66 -25.57 71.20
C GLN A 222 -27.18 -25.40 71.17
N THR A 223 -27.80 -25.65 70.02
CA THR A 223 -29.26 -25.57 69.84
C THR A 223 -29.96 -26.64 70.66
N VAL A 224 -29.49 -27.89 70.61
CA VAL A 224 -30.04 -29.00 71.41
C VAL A 224 -29.97 -28.70 72.90
N ASN A 225 -28.84 -28.16 73.37
CA ASN A 225 -28.69 -27.78 74.77
C ASN A 225 -29.65 -26.64 75.17
N THR A 226 -29.88 -25.68 74.27
CA THR A 226 -30.82 -24.58 74.49
C THR A 226 -32.26 -25.10 74.55
N VAL A 227 -32.68 -25.88 73.55
CA VAL A 227 -34.01 -26.51 73.50
C VAL A 227 -34.25 -27.39 74.72
N ARG A 228 -33.26 -28.16 75.17
CA ARG A 228 -33.37 -28.98 76.38
C ARG A 228 -33.62 -28.13 77.63
N ARG A 229 -32.90 -27.01 77.79
CA ARG A 229 -33.11 -26.09 78.92
C ARG A 229 -34.50 -25.46 78.86
N ASP A 230 -35.00 -25.13 77.68
CA ASP A 230 -36.32 -24.52 77.53
C ASP A 230 -37.44 -25.53 77.81
N LEU A 231 -37.29 -26.79 77.40
CA LEU A 231 -38.20 -27.87 77.80
C LEU A 231 -38.19 -28.12 79.32
N GLN A 232 -37.03 -28.05 79.97
CA GLN A 232 -36.93 -28.16 81.43
C GLN A 232 -37.67 -27.03 82.15
N LYS A 233 -37.51 -25.78 81.68
CA LYS A 233 -38.26 -24.63 82.22
C LYS A 233 -39.76 -24.82 82.05
N TYR A 234 -40.21 -25.17 80.84
CA TYR A 234 -41.63 -25.39 80.57
C TYR A 234 -42.24 -26.49 81.45
N ALA A 235 -41.51 -27.59 81.68
CA ALA A 235 -41.94 -28.64 82.59
C ALA A 235 -42.01 -28.17 84.05
N ALA A 236 -41.05 -27.36 84.50
CA ALA A 236 -41.06 -26.76 85.84
C ALA A 236 -42.26 -25.80 86.00
N ASP A 237 -42.52 -24.94 85.02
CA ASP A 237 -43.66 -24.02 85.01
C ASP A 237 -45.00 -24.78 85.07
N LEU A 238 -45.12 -25.88 84.30
CA LEU A 238 -46.32 -26.73 84.33
C LEU A 238 -46.50 -27.44 85.68
N ALA A 239 -45.40 -27.92 86.28
CA ALA A 239 -45.43 -28.54 87.60
C ALA A 239 -45.84 -27.54 88.70
N VAL A 240 -45.32 -26.31 88.65
CA VAL A 240 -45.75 -25.23 89.56
C VAL A 240 -47.23 -24.92 89.36
N ALA A 241 -47.70 -24.74 88.12
CA ALA A 241 -49.11 -24.50 87.84
C ALA A 241 -50.03 -25.64 88.29
N PHE A 242 -49.54 -26.90 88.28
CA PHE A 242 -50.28 -28.04 88.82
C PHE A 242 -50.28 -28.05 90.34
N ALA A 243 -49.15 -27.74 90.98
CA ALA A 243 -49.04 -27.62 92.44
C ALA A 243 -49.93 -26.50 92.98
N GLU A 244 -49.95 -25.32 92.33
CA GLU A 244 -50.85 -24.21 92.68
C GLU A 244 -52.32 -24.62 92.69
N LYS A 245 -52.75 -25.44 91.73
CA LYS A 245 -54.12 -25.99 91.68
C LYS A 245 -54.37 -27.06 92.74
N GLY A 246 -53.34 -27.79 93.15
CA GLY A 246 -53.41 -28.87 94.14
C GLY A 246 -53.35 -28.41 95.60
N ILE A 247 -52.80 -27.23 95.87
CA ILE A 247 -52.71 -26.65 97.22
C ILE A 247 -54.11 -26.28 97.72
N ARG A 248 -54.64 -27.04 98.69
CA ARG A 248 -55.85 -26.71 99.44
C ARG A 248 -55.47 -26.02 100.75
N VAL A 249 -55.61 -24.71 100.79
CA VAL A 249 -55.35 -23.90 101.98
C VAL A 249 -56.37 -24.25 103.07
N ASN A 250 -55.89 -24.74 104.21
CA ASN A 250 -56.69 -24.98 105.40
C ASN A 250 -56.06 -24.29 106.63
N THR A 251 -56.88 -23.93 107.61
CA THR A 251 -56.47 -23.16 108.80
C THR A 251 -55.43 -23.89 109.67
N SER A 252 -55.30 -25.22 109.57
CA SER A 252 -54.23 -25.96 110.26
C SER A 252 -52.88 -25.87 109.55
N SER A 253 -52.85 -25.77 108.22
CA SER A 253 -51.61 -25.68 107.42
C SER A 253 -50.95 -24.31 107.58
N ASP A 254 -51.76 -23.25 107.65
CA ASP A 254 -51.25 -21.88 107.89
C ASP A 254 -50.56 -21.75 109.25
N LYS A 255 -51.08 -22.42 110.29
CA LYS A 255 -50.47 -22.40 111.63
C LYS A 255 -49.11 -23.10 111.65
N ALA A 256 -49.01 -24.25 110.99
CA ALA A 256 -47.75 -24.98 110.88
C ALA A 256 -46.68 -24.19 110.11
N LEU A 257 -47.07 -23.48 109.04
CA LEU A 257 -46.17 -22.60 108.27
C LEU A 257 -45.64 -21.43 109.11
N VAL A 258 -46.50 -20.79 109.91
CA VAL A 258 -46.10 -19.67 110.77
C VAL A 258 -45.14 -20.13 111.86
N GLU A 259 -45.39 -21.28 112.48
CA GLU A 259 -44.51 -21.85 113.51
C GLU A 259 -43.12 -22.18 112.94
N GLU A 260 -43.06 -22.84 111.78
CA GLU A 260 -41.79 -23.16 111.11
C GLU A 260 -41.01 -21.90 110.67
N PHE A 261 -41.69 -20.87 110.15
CA PHE A 261 -41.04 -19.60 109.82
C PHE A 261 -40.48 -18.90 111.05
N THR A 262 -41.22 -18.92 112.18
CA THR A 262 -40.74 -18.31 113.42
C THR A 262 -39.54 -19.06 114.00
N GLU A 263 -39.50 -20.40 113.88
CA GLU A 263 -38.33 -21.20 114.26
C GLU A 263 -37.12 -20.93 113.36
N GLN A 264 -37.30 -20.83 112.05
CA GLN A 264 -36.21 -20.53 111.11
C GLN A 264 -35.62 -19.14 111.33
N LEU A 265 -36.46 -18.14 111.58
CA LEU A 265 -36.01 -16.78 111.91
C LEU A 265 -35.27 -16.76 113.25
N ALA A 266 -35.77 -17.47 114.26
CA ALA A 266 -35.09 -17.60 115.55
C ALA A 266 -33.73 -18.32 115.43
N ALA A 267 -33.62 -19.31 114.54
CA ALA A 267 -32.38 -20.02 114.25
C ALA A 267 -31.36 -19.15 113.48
N ASP A 268 -31.82 -18.34 112.51
CA ASP A 268 -30.94 -17.46 111.71
C ASP A 268 -30.45 -16.25 112.52
N VAL A 269 -31.30 -15.65 113.36
CA VAL A 269 -30.90 -14.60 114.31
C VAL A 269 -29.86 -15.13 115.31
N ARG A 270 -30.00 -16.37 115.77
CA ARG A 270 -29.02 -17.02 116.67
C ARG A 270 -27.69 -17.31 115.96
N ARG A 271 -27.70 -17.51 114.63
CA ARG A 271 -26.51 -17.72 113.80
C ARG A 271 -25.81 -16.39 113.44
N SER A 272 -26.58 -15.34 113.21
CA SER A 272 -26.11 -13.99 112.84
C SER A 272 -25.60 -13.18 114.04
N GLY A 273 -26.20 -13.33 115.23
CA GLY A 273 -25.77 -12.65 116.47
C GLY A 273 -24.57 -13.28 117.19
N GLY A 274 -23.85 -14.21 116.56
CA GLY A 274 -22.76 -15.00 117.16
C GLY A 274 -21.36 -14.73 116.59
N SER A 275 -21.15 -13.61 115.88
CA SER A 275 -19.82 -13.10 115.47
C SER A 275 -19.59 -11.69 115.98
#